data_AF-A0A2V7NUM1-F1
#
_entry.id   AF-A0A2V7NUM1-F1
#
_cell.length_a   1.000
_cell.length_b   1.000
_cell.length_c   1.000
_cell.angle_alpha   90.00
_cell.angle_beta   90.00
_cell.angle_gamma   90.00
#
_symmetry.space_group_name_H-M   'P 1'
#
loop_
_entity.id
_entity.type
_entity.pdbx_description
1 polymer ?
#
loop_
_entity_poly.entity_id
_entity_poly.type
_entity_poly.pdbx_seq_one_letter_code
_entity_poly.pdbx_strand_id
1 'polypeptide(L)'
;MRGGGHEFEPGLAGNPGGPARGQPSNEERRARLTPGRRPGVEARAALLWVALVAACRAAPVEPCPAARLAADRAPLVASTSRFDSAFAAAGAEFHVPPTVLKGIGWVETRWQMVEGAEEFSGRPPAFGVMALRGGALERGAALAGVTVAAARRDPAANIRAAAALLDAYAGEAAIDRSRSEQWSGVIVRYSEIELPEGRAAYGRAVDRAPTFAGARSAPAGAAAAPAACPPPPDSGGAPDYASAIWRASPNFNQRPADSTGAMHIVIIHTCESNYTSCWSWLVNPASQASAHYVVNEDGSEASQLVLERDRAW
;
A
#
# COMPACT_ATOMS: atom_id res chain seq x y z
N MET A 1 -29.94 -32.60 -44.93
CA MET A 1 -31.23 -33.30 -44.75
C MET A 1 -31.56 -33.32 -43.26
N ARG A 2 -32.73 -32.76 -42.90
CA ARG A 2 -33.47 -32.79 -41.61
C ARG A 2 -32.72 -32.28 -40.36
N GLY A 3 -33.14 -31.24 -39.62
CA GLY A 3 -34.41 -30.48 -39.58
C GLY A 3 -35.11 -30.66 -38.21
N GLY A 4 -35.38 -29.55 -37.52
CA GLY A 4 -36.24 -29.44 -36.31
C GLY A 4 -35.51 -28.75 -35.14
N GLY A 5 -35.75 -27.50 -34.74
CA GLY A 5 -36.87 -26.60 -35.00
C GLY A 5 -37.89 -26.66 -33.87
N HIS A 6 -37.70 -25.88 -32.80
CA HIS A 6 -38.77 -25.49 -31.88
C HIS A 6 -38.50 -24.08 -31.34
N GLU A 7 -39.36 -23.16 -31.77
CA GLU A 7 -39.54 -21.79 -31.29
C GLU A 7 -41.07 -21.58 -31.16
N PHE A 8 -41.47 -20.52 -30.44
CA PHE A 8 -42.84 -19.99 -30.17
C PHE A 8 -43.60 -20.64 -28.99
N GLU A 9 -44.18 -19.91 -28.01
CA GLU A 9 -44.32 -18.47 -27.75
C GLU A 9 -44.85 -18.23 -26.30
N PRO A 10 -44.89 -16.97 -25.80
CA PRO A 10 -45.28 -16.58 -24.45
C PRO A 10 -46.79 -16.28 -24.35
N GLY A 11 -47.33 -16.29 -23.13
CA GLY A 11 -48.74 -15.98 -22.92
C GLY A 11 -49.13 -15.57 -21.50
N LEU A 12 -49.51 -14.30 -21.39
CA LEU A 12 -50.64 -13.73 -20.64
C LEU A 12 -50.43 -13.13 -19.24
N ALA A 13 -50.78 -11.84 -19.22
CA ALA A 13 -50.91 -10.91 -18.11
C ALA A 13 -52.20 -11.09 -17.30
N GLY A 14 -52.21 -10.54 -16.08
CA GLY A 14 -53.41 -10.32 -15.26
C GLY A 14 -53.11 -9.71 -13.88
N ASN A 15 -53.23 -8.38 -13.77
CA ASN A 15 -53.22 -7.51 -12.57
C ASN A 15 -54.51 -7.73 -11.70
N PRO A 16 -54.83 -7.07 -10.53
CA PRO A 16 -54.24 -5.86 -9.90
C PRO A 16 -54.21 -5.74 -8.34
N GLY A 17 -53.50 -4.72 -7.83
CA GLY A 17 -54.04 -3.77 -6.82
C GLY A 17 -53.66 -3.89 -5.33
N GLY A 18 -52.96 -2.88 -4.79
CA GLY A 18 -52.95 -2.56 -3.35
C GLY A 18 -51.82 -1.58 -2.94
N PRO A 19 -52.10 -0.37 -2.41
CA PRO A 19 -51.08 0.63 -2.08
C PRO A 19 -50.53 0.44 -0.66
N ALA A 20 -49.21 0.33 -0.51
CA ALA A 20 -48.55 0.34 0.80
C ALA A 20 -48.16 1.77 1.20
N ARG A 21 -48.76 2.19 2.32
CA ARG A 21 -48.66 3.44 3.08
C ARG A 21 -47.29 4.13 3.07
N GLY A 22 -47.31 5.43 2.77
CA GLY A 22 -46.17 6.34 2.95
C GLY A 22 -45.80 6.55 4.42
N GLN A 23 -44.50 6.69 4.66
CA GLN A 23 -43.92 7.09 5.95
C GLN A 23 -44.11 8.61 6.17
N PRO A 24 -44.43 9.07 7.40
CA PRO A 24 -44.57 10.49 7.69
C PRO A 24 -43.21 11.22 7.71
N SER A 25 -43.21 12.47 7.25
CA SER A 25 -42.04 13.34 7.11
C SER A 25 -41.53 13.91 8.44
N ASN A 26 -40.28 14.40 8.42
CA ASN A 26 -39.48 14.82 9.58
C ASN A 26 -40.03 15.98 10.44
N GLU A 27 -41.14 16.62 10.04
CA GLU A 27 -41.74 17.74 10.79
C GLU A 27 -42.60 17.29 11.98
N GLU A 28 -43.16 16.08 11.97
CA GLU A 28 -44.04 15.59 13.05
C GLU A 28 -43.29 15.07 14.29
N ARG A 29 -41.96 14.88 14.21
CA ARG A 29 -41.13 14.48 15.36
C ARG A 29 -40.69 15.64 16.27
N ARG A 30 -40.84 16.89 15.83
CA ARG A 30 -40.35 18.07 16.59
C ARG A 30 -41.35 18.67 17.59
N ALA A 31 -42.56 18.14 17.71
CA ALA A 31 -43.62 18.73 18.55
C ALA A 31 -43.78 18.12 19.96
N ARG A 32 -42.86 17.28 20.43
CA ARG A 32 -42.89 16.76 21.81
C ARG A 32 -41.57 17.05 22.49
N LEU A 33 -41.57 18.06 23.36
CA LEU A 33 -40.78 18.22 24.59
C LEU A 33 -40.80 19.70 25.01
N THR A 34 -41.90 20.12 25.64
CA THR A 34 -41.94 21.35 26.44
C THR A 34 -42.12 20.97 27.91
N PRO A 35 -41.19 21.32 28.82
CA PRO A 35 -41.44 21.22 30.25
C PRO A 35 -42.03 22.54 30.78
N GLY A 36 -43.14 22.40 31.51
CA GLY A 36 -43.85 23.50 32.17
C GLY A 36 -43.13 24.07 33.39
N ARG A 37 -43.35 25.37 33.61
CA ARG A 37 -42.84 26.20 34.69
C ARG A 37 -43.75 26.13 35.93
N ARG A 38 -43.18 26.01 37.14
CA ARG A 38 -43.82 26.37 38.42
C ARG A 38 -42.79 26.99 39.40
N PRO A 39 -43.25 27.77 40.40
CA PRO A 39 -42.53 28.97 40.86
C PRO A 39 -41.82 28.85 42.22
N GLY A 40 -40.78 29.67 42.38
CA GLY A 40 -40.51 30.55 43.53
C GLY A 40 -40.28 29.96 44.92
N VAL A 41 -39.02 29.95 45.37
CA VAL A 41 -38.63 30.30 46.74
C VAL A 41 -37.33 31.11 46.67
N GLU A 42 -37.40 32.37 47.10
CA GLU A 42 -36.23 33.23 47.32
C GLU A 42 -35.57 32.89 48.66
N ALA A 43 -34.24 32.73 48.67
CA ALA A 43 -33.45 32.88 49.89
C ALA A 43 -31.99 33.27 49.57
N ARG A 44 -31.75 34.58 49.72
CA ARG A 44 -30.57 35.24 50.29
C ARG A 44 -29.16 34.81 49.83
N ALA A 45 -28.52 35.76 49.16
CA ALA A 45 -27.12 35.79 48.80
C ALA A 45 -26.15 35.69 50.00
N ALA A 46 -25.13 34.85 49.82
CA ALA A 46 -23.82 35.03 50.42
C ALA A 46 -22.77 34.69 49.33
N LEU A 47 -22.08 35.71 48.82
CA LEU A 47 -20.97 35.54 47.89
C LEU A 47 -19.77 34.94 48.63
N LEU A 48 -19.47 33.68 48.34
CA LEU A 48 -18.15 33.08 48.54
C LEU A 48 -17.54 32.85 47.17
N TRP A 49 -16.64 33.75 46.77
CA TRP A 49 -15.79 33.58 45.61
C TRP A 49 -14.79 32.44 45.88
N VAL A 50 -15.18 31.21 45.53
CA VAL A 50 -14.21 30.12 45.33
C VAL A 50 -13.74 30.22 43.89
N ALA A 51 -12.53 30.75 43.69
CA ALA A 51 -11.84 30.67 42.41
C ALA A 51 -11.49 29.19 42.14
N LEU A 52 -12.35 28.49 41.41
CA LEU A 52 -12.03 27.17 40.86
C LEU A 52 -11.10 27.40 39.67
N VAL A 53 -9.79 27.47 39.94
CA VAL A 53 -8.79 27.35 38.89
C VAL A 53 -8.90 25.91 38.39
N ALA A 54 -9.56 25.73 37.25
CA ALA A 54 -9.52 24.48 36.49
C ALA A 54 -8.08 24.28 36.01
N ALA A 55 -7.25 23.70 36.86
CA ALA A 55 -5.98 23.14 36.47
C ALA A 55 -6.27 21.93 35.58
N CYS A 56 -6.29 22.15 34.26
CA CYS A 56 -6.05 21.07 33.30
C CYS A 56 -4.63 20.55 33.56
N ARG A 57 -4.49 19.67 34.55
CA ARG A 57 -3.33 18.79 34.63
C ARG A 57 -3.45 17.86 33.44
N ALA A 58 -2.73 18.16 32.36
CA ALA A 58 -2.37 17.16 31.39
C ALA A 58 -1.69 16.03 32.20
N ALA A 59 -2.38 14.92 32.38
CA ALA A 59 -1.75 13.71 32.87
C ALA A 59 -0.58 13.42 31.90
N PRO A 60 0.63 13.13 32.39
CA PRO A 60 1.69 12.69 31.51
C PRO A 60 1.19 11.41 30.84
N VAL A 61 0.94 11.49 29.53
CA VAL A 61 0.66 10.31 28.71
C VAL A 61 1.96 9.53 28.72
N GLU A 62 2.01 8.46 29.51
CA GLU A 62 3.14 7.54 29.46
C GLU A 62 3.24 7.00 28.02
N PRO A 63 4.40 7.13 27.35
CA PRO A 63 4.56 6.53 26.05
C PRO A 63 4.36 5.02 26.18
N CYS A 64 3.58 4.43 25.28
CA CYS A 64 3.42 2.97 25.21
C CYS A 64 4.79 2.31 25.29
N PRO A 65 4.94 1.20 26.04
CA PRO A 65 6.16 0.41 25.97
C PRO A 65 6.30 -0.06 24.54
N ALA A 66 7.18 0.60 23.78
CA ALA A 66 7.66 0.07 22.54
C ALA A 66 8.39 -1.21 22.92
N ALA A 67 7.72 -2.36 22.77
CA ALA A 67 8.41 -3.60 22.55
C ALA A 67 9.21 -3.39 21.26
N ARG A 68 10.38 -2.80 21.41
CA ARG A 68 11.42 -2.82 20.40
C ARG A 68 11.73 -4.30 20.29
N LEU A 69 11.19 -4.96 19.27
CA LEU A 69 12.03 -5.86 18.51
C LEU A 69 13.15 -4.99 17.96
N ALA A 70 14.14 -4.69 18.80
CA ALA A 70 15.49 -4.58 18.35
C ALA A 70 15.80 -5.97 17.82
N ALA A 71 15.35 -6.27 16.60
CA ALA A 71 16.03 -7.25 15.79
C ALA A 71 17.48 -6.82 15.86
N ASP A 72 18.31 -7.70 16.41
CA ASP A 72 19.75 -7.53 16.52
C ASP A 72 20.24 -7.35 15.08
N ARG A 73 20.20 -6.10 14.60
CA ARG A 73 20.38 -5.77 13.21
C ARG A 73 21.87 -5.87 13.00
N ALA A 74 22.31 -7.02 12.51
CA ALA A 74 23.53 -7.04 11.73
C ALA A 74 23.40 -5.90 10.70
N PRO A 75 24.34 -4.93 10.66
CA PRO A 75 24.30 -3.91 9.64
C PRO A 75 24.20 -4.62 8.29
N LEU A 76 23.34 -4.12 7.40
CA LEU A 76 23.32 -4.60 6.01
C LEU A 76 24.72 -4.33 5.45
N VAL A 77 25.58 -5.35 5.52
CA VAL A 77 26.90 -5.34 4.92
C VAL A 77 26.65 -5.03 3.45
N ALA A 78 27.46 -4.13 2.86
CA ALA A 78 27.39 -3.82 1.44
C ALA A 78 27.34 -5.13 0.65
N SER A 79 26.15 -5.47 0.16
CA SER A 79 25.91 -6.77 -0.47
C SER A 79 26.39 -6.65 -1.92
N THR A 80 27.35 -7.50 -2.30
CA THR A 80 27.82 -7.56 -3.68
C THR A 80 26.78 -8.30 -4.51
N SER A 81 26.41 -7.72 -5.64
CA SER A 81 25.54 -8.40 -6.60
C SER A 81 26.39 -9.19 -7.59
N ARG A 82 25.99 -10.43 -7.90
CA ARG A 82 26.59 -11.18 -9.02
C ARG A 82 26.45 -10.46 -10.37
N PHE A 83 25.59 -9.44 -10.45
CA PHE A 83 25.35 -8.64 -11.65
C PHE A 83 26.01 -7.26 -11.61
N ASP A 84 26.92 -7.00 -10.67
CA ASP A 84 27.56 -5.69 -10.51
C ASP A 84 28.21 -5.15 -11.79
N SER A 85 28.85 -6.02 -12.58
CA SER A 85 29.42 -5.66 -13.88
C SER A 85 28.36 -5.32 -14.93
N ALA A 86 27.25 -6.06 -14.96
CA ALA A 86 26.13 -5.79 -15.88
C ALA A 86 25.43 -4.47 -15.53
N PHE A 87 25.23 -4.18 -14.24
CA PHE A 87 24.71 -2.89 -13.79
C PHE A 87 25.62 -1.73 -14.16
N ALA A 88 26.94 -1.88 -14.00
CA ALA A 88 27.90 -0.85 -14.38
C ALA A 88 27.91 -0.62 -15.89
N ALA A 89 27.92 -1.69 -16.69
CA ALA A 89 27.92 -1.60 -18.15
C ALA A 89 26.63 -0.96 -18.70
N ALA A 90 25.46 -1.43 -18.24
CA ALA A 90 24.18 -0.86 -18.65
C ALA A 90 24.02 0.60 -18.18
N GLY A 91 24.48 0.92 -16.97
CA GLY A 91 24.47 2.29 -16.46
C GLY A 91 25.33 3.24 -17.30
N ALA A 92 26.50 2.79 -17.73
CA ALA A 92 27.38 3.55 -18.63
C ALA A 92 26.77 3.72 -20.03
N GLU A 93 26.10 2.68 -20.56
CA GLU A 93 25.46 2.71 -21.87
C GLU A 93 24.24 3.64 -21.91
N PHE A 94 23.41 3.62 -20.86
CA PHE A 94 22.13 4.33 -20.83
C PHE A 94 22.11 5.52 -19.84
N HIS A 95 23.27 6.02 -19.41
CA HIS A 95 23.38 7.19 -18.54
C HIS A 95 22.56 7.09 -17.23
N VAL A 96 22.42 5.88 -16.68
CA VAL A 96 21.73 5.61 -15.42
C VAL A 96 22.77 5.30 -14.34
N PRO A 97 22.75 5.94 -13.16
CA PRO A 97 23.66 5.59 -12.08
C PRO A 97 23.54 4.09 -11.72
N PRO A 98 24.65 3.33 -11.66
CA PRO A 98 24.60 1.90 -11.34
C PRO A 98 23.93 1.61 -9.98
N THR A 99 24.02 2.54 -9.03
CA THR A 99 23.35 2.46 -7.73
C THR A 99 21.82 2.46 -7.84
N VAL A 100 21.26 3.20 -8.81
CA VAL A 100 19.82 3.21 -9.09
C VAL A 100 19.38 1.86 -9.65
N LEU A 101 20.08 1.32 -10.65
CA LEU A 101 19.78 0.01 -11.23
C LEU A 101 19.87 -1.11 -10.19
N LYS A 102 20.93 -1.10 -9.37
CA LYS A 102 21.10 -2.05 -8.28
C LYS A 102 19.99 -1.94 -7.23
N GLY A 103 19.63 -0.73 -6.83
CA GLY A 103 18.58 -0.48 -5.84
C GLY A 103 17.22 -0.98 -6.32
N ILE A 104 16.86 -0.68 -7.57
CA ILE A 104 15.63 -1.19 -8.20
C ILE A 104 15.67 -2.72 -8.28
N GLY A 105 16.71 -3.32 -8.85
CA GLY A 105 16.80 -4.78 -8.96
C GLY A 105 16.78 -5.50 -7.61
N TRP A 106 17.26 -4.85 -6.55
CA TRP A 106 17.17 -5.38 -5.19
C TRP A 106 15.73 -5.34 -4.67
N VAL A 107 15.06 -4.19 -4.79
CA VAL A 107 13.67 -4.03 -4.34
C VAL A 107 12.73 -4.95 -5.12
N GLU A 108 12.93 -5.09 -6.43
CA GLU A 108 12.04 -5.85 -7.29
C GLU A 108 12.19 -7.36 -7.14
N THR A 109 13.43 -7.87 -7.16
CA THR A 109 13.68 -9.33 -7.23
C THR A 109 14.75 -9.82 -6.30
N ARG A 110 15.33 -8.96 -5.45
CA ARG A 110 16.54 -9.29 -4.67
C ARG A 110 17.69 -9.77 -5.57
N TRP A 111 17.78 -9.19 -6.77
CA TRP A 111 18.67 -9.62 -7.85
C TRP A 111 18.50 -11.08 -8.29
N GLN A 112 17.30 -11.64 -8.15
CA GLN A 112 16.99 -12.95 -8.71
C GLN A 112 16.53 -12.82 -10.16
N MET A 113 17.01 -13.74 -11.00
CA MET A 113 16.49 -13.86 -12.34
C MET A 113 15.14 -14.61 -12.28
N VAL A 114 14.06 -13.87 -12.09
CA VAL A 114 12.71 -14.46 -11.94
C VAL A 114 12.10 -14.79 -13.30
N GLU A 115 11.37 -15.91 -13.35
CA GLU A 115 10.54 -16.29 -14.49
C GLU A 115 9.07 -16.21 -14.07
N GLY A 116 8.44 -15.06 -14.32
CA GLY A 116 7.04 -14.87 -13.97
C GLY A 116 6.09 -15.68 -14.84
N ALA A 117 4.96 -16.08 -14.26
CA ALA A 117 3.81 -16.62 -14.95
C ALA A 117 2.60 -15.67 -14.80
N GLU A 118 1.65 -15.73 -15.73
CA GLU A 118 0.39 -15.01 -15.56
C GLU A 118 -0.44 -15.72 -14.48
N GLU A 119 -0.73 -15.00 -13.41
CA GLU A 119 -1.52 -15.53 -12.27
C GLU A 119 -2.93 -14.94 -12.23
N PHE A 120 -3.08 -13.73 -12.75
CA PHE A 120 -4.34 -13.02 -12.83
C PHE A 120 -4.57 -12.57 -14.27
N SER A 121 -5.75 -12.87 -14.79
CA SER A 121 -6.15 -12.46 -16.14
C SER A 121 -5.93 -10.96 -16.33
N GLY A 122 -5.13 -10.62 -17.34
CA GLY A 122 -4.86 -9.21 -17.69
C GLY A 122 -3.76 -8.54 -16.88
N ARG A 123 -3.07 -9.26 -15.99
CA ARG A 123 -1.83 -8.79 -15.34
C ARG A 123 -0.61 -9.46 -15.98
N PRO A 124 0.20 -8.71 -16.74
CA PRO A 124 1.39 -9.28 -17.37
C PRO A 124 2.40 -9.79 -16.33
N PRO A 125 2.99 -10.98 -16.54
CA PRO A 125 4.07 -11.48 -15.69
C PRO A 125 5.29 -10.57 -15.71
N ALA A 126 6.00 -10.53 -14.58
CA ALA A 126 7.31 -9.89 -14.47
C ALA A 126 8.44 -10.86 -14.78
N PHE A 127 9.49 -10.36 -15.42
CA PHE A 127 10.64 -11.17 -15.80
C PHE A 127 11.97 -10.53 -15.42
N GLY A 128 12.89 -11.42 -15.05
CA GLY A 128 14.29 -11.16 -14.82
C GLY A 128 14.61 -10.25 -13.66
N VAL A 129 15.90 -9.91 -13.54
CA VAL A 129 16.49 -9.18 -12.40
C VAL A 129 15.76 -7.88 -12.07
N MET A 130 15.15 -7.25 -13.06
CA MET A 130 14.52 -5.94 -12.94
C MET A 130 12.98 -6.01 -12.93
N ALA A 131 12.38 -7.21 -12.91
CA ALA A 131 10.93 -7.42 -12.89
C ALA A 131 10.14 -6.67 -13.99
N LEU A 132 10.71 -6.56 -15.19
CA LEU A 132 10.05 -5.93 -16.33
C LEU A 132 8.81 -6.73 -16.76
N ARG A 133 7.70 -6.02 -17.02
CA ARG A 133 6.40 -6.61 -17.36
C ARG A 133 5.74 -5.87 -18.54
N GLY A 134 4.85 -6.57 -19.26
CA GLY A 134 3.99 -5.99 -20.30
C GLY A 134 4.69 -4.99 -21.24
N GLY A 135 4.10 -3.80 -21.39
CA GLY A 135 4.63 -2.75 -22.25
C GLY A 135 5.98 -2.19 -21.79
N ALA A 136 6.31 -2.21 -20.49
CA ALA A 136 7.62 -1.79 -20.00
C ALA A 136 8.73 -2.74 -20.48
N LEU A 137 8.47 -4.05 -20.49
CA LEU A 137 9.38 -5.05 -21.04
C LEU A 137 9.57 -4.86 -22.55
N GLU A 138 8.49 -4.70 -23.30
CA GLU A 138 8.54 -4.51 -24.75
C GLU A 138 9.28 -3.23 -25.13
N ARG A 139 8.94 -2.12 -24.49
CA ARG A 139 9.57 -0.82 -24.71
C ARG A 139 11.04 -0.84 -24.31
N GLY A 140 11.36 -1.36 -23.13
CA GLY A 140 12.74 -1.46 -22.65
C GLY A 140 13.61 -2.32 -23.57
N ALA A 141 13.10 -3.47 -24.02
CA ALA A 141 13.82 -4.35 -24.95
C ALA A 141 14.09 -3.65 -26.30
N ALA A 142 13.08 -2.96 -26.85
CA ALA A 142 13.23 -2.21 -28.09
C ALA A 142 14.28 -1.08 -27.97
N LEU A 143 14.23 -0.31 -26.87
CA LEU A 143 15.18 0.78 -26.61
C LEU A 143 16.62 0.26 -26.42
N ALA A 144 16.79 -0.91 -25.80
CA ALA A 144 18.09 -1.53 -25.58
C ALA A 144 18.63 -2.32 -26.79
N GLY A 145 17.86 -2.43 -27.87
CA GLY A 145 18.24 -3.20 -29.06
C GLY A 145 18.34 -4.71 -28.79
N VAL A 146 17.57 -5.24 -27.84
CA VAL A 146 17.50 -6.68 -27.53
C VAL A 146 16.11 -7.24 -27.86
N THR A 147 16.00 -8.56 -28.04
CA THR A 147 14.68 -9.18 -28.23
C THR A 147 13.95 -9.27 -26.89
N VAL A 148 12.62 -9.24 -26.92
CA VAL A 148 11.79 -9.50 -25.72
C VAL A 148 12.12 -10.86 -25.12
N ALA A 149 12.37 -11.88 -25.95
CA ALA A 149 12.75 -13.21 -25.48
C ALA A 149 14.08 -13.21 -24.71
N ALA A 150 15.08 -12.45 -25.17
CA ALA A 150 16.34 -12.26 -24.45
C ALA A 150 16.12 -11.49 -23.15
N ALA A 151 15.37 -10.38 -23.18
CA ALA A 151 15.06 -9.59 -21.99
C ALA A 151 14.30 -10.38 -20.91
N ARG A 152 13.61 -11.48 -21.27
CA ARG A 152 12.94 -12.38 -20.31
C ARG A 152 13.87 -13.40 -19.65
N ARG A 153 14.97 -13.81 -20.31
CA ARG A 153 15.76 -15.00 -19.92
C ARG A 153 17.23 -14.74 -19.68
N ASP A 154 17.78 -13.67 -20.26
CA ASP A 154 19.17 -13.27 -20.08
C ASP A 154 19.27 -12.11 -19.08
N PRO A 155 19.99 -12.26 -17.96
CA PRO A 155 20.13 -11.21 -16.96
C PRO A 155 20.72 -9.91 -17.52
N ALA A 156 21.71 -10.00 -18.42
CA ALA A 156 22.35 -8.81 -18.98
C ALA A 156 21.40 -8.03 -19.92
N ALA A 157 20.67 -8.73 -20.78
CA ALA A 157 19.64 -8.15 -21.63
C ALA A 157 18.49 -7.54 -20.81
N ASN A 158 18.08 -8.20 -19.72
CA ASN A 158 17.04 -7.67 -18.82
C ASN A 158 17.49 -6.37 -18.14
N ILE A 159 18.72 -6.33 -17.62
CA ILE A 159 19.30 -5.14 -16.98
C ILE A 159 19.47 -4.00 -17.99
N ARG A 160 19.94 -4.30 -19.22
CA ARG A 160 20.04 -3.30 -20.30
C ARG A 160 18.66 -2.75 -20.68
N ALA A 161 17.65 -3.61 -20.83
CA ALA A 161 16.29 -3.19 -21.14
C ALA A 161 15.70 -2.25 -20.05
N ALA A 162 15.95 -2.54 -18.78
CA ALA A 162 15.51 -1.67 -17.69
C ALA A 162 16.27 -0.34 -17.66
N ALA A 163 17.58 -0.35 -17.90
CA ALA A 163 18.39 0.85 -17.98
C ALA A 163 17.96 1.76 -19.14
N ALA A 164 17.70 1.19 -20.31
CA ALA A 164 17.20 1.92 -21.47
C ALA A 164 15.81 2.54 -21.22
N LEU A 165 14.93 1.82 -20.52
CA LEU A 165 13.62 2.34 -20.12
C LEU A 165 13.74 3.52 -19.14
N LEU A 166 14.61 3.40 -18.13
CA LEU A 166 14.87 4.46 -17.17
C LEU A 166 15.49 5.71 -17.82
N ASP A 167 16.38 5.52 -18.80
CA ASP A 167 16.95 6.62 -19.57
C ASP A 167 15.88 7.36 -20.39
N ALA A 168 14.98 6.61 -21.03
CA ALA A 168 13.84 7.21 -21.73
C ALA A 168 12.95 8.01 -20.79
N TYR A 169 12.65 7.50 -19.59
CA TYR A 169 11.91 8.25 -18.57
C TYR A 169 12.65 9.50 -18.08
N ALA A 170 13.96 9.41 -17.91
CA ALA A 170 14.80 10.55 -17.54
C ALA A 170 14.80 11.64 -18.63
N GLY A 171 14.83 11.23 -19.91
CA GLY A 171 14.69 12.14 -21.06
C GLY A 171 13.32 12.81 -21.12
N GLU A 172 12.24 12.05 -20.94
CA GLU A 172 10.87 12.58 -20.90
C GLU A 172 10.66 13.58 -19.75
N ALA A 173 11.25 13.29 -18.59
CA ALA A 173 11.20 14.17 -17.42
C ALA A 173 12.19 15.35 -17.50
N ALA A 174 13.04 15.39 -18.53
CA ALA A 174 14.09 16.39 -18.74
C ALA A 174 14.99 16.60 -17.50
N ILE A 175 15.31 15.52 -16.78
CA ILE A 175 16.15 15.61 -15.58
C ILE A 175 17.63 15.80 -15.94
N ASP A 176 18.35 16.50 -15.07
CA ASP A 176 19.81 16.46 -15.03
C ASP A 176 20.24 15.12 -14.42
N ARG A 177 20.69 14.21 -15.28
CA ARG A 177 21.11 12.85 -14.90
C ARG A 177 22.29 12.83 -13.92
N SER A 178 23.09 13.89 -13.84
CA SER A 178 24.19 14.03 -12.88
C SER A 178 23.70 14.30 -11.45
N ARG A 179 22.47 14.80 -11.30
CA ARG A 179 21.87 15.20 -10.02
C ARG A 179 21.03 14.06 -9.46
N SER A 180 21.60 13.35 -8.49
CA SER A 180 20.99 12.14 -7.88
C SER A 180 19.58 12.38 -7.34
N GLU A 181 19.29 13.58 -6.82
CA GLU A 181 17.98 13.97 -6.28
C GLU A 181 16.86 14.05 -7.34
N GLN A 182 17.21 14.26 -8.61
CA GLN A 182 16.23 14.36 -9.69
C GLN A 182 15.74 13.00 -10.19
N TRP A 183 16.42 11.90 -9.82
CA TRP A 183 16.02 10.54 -10.20
C TRP A 183 14.79 10.02 -9.47
N SER A 184 14.39 10.66 -8.36
CA SER A 184 13.25 10.21 -7.54
C SER A 184 11.97 10.01 -8.34
N GLY A 185 11.60 10.97 -9.21
CA GLY A 185 10.43 10.89 -10.08
C GLY A 185 10.51 9.74 -11.09
N VAL A 186 11.71 9.48 -11.64
CA VAL A 186 11.96 8.38 -12.59
C VAL A 186 11.85 7.02 -11.89
N ILE A 187 12.43 6.91 -10.69
CA ILE A 187 12.41 5.68 -9.88
C ILE A 187 10.98 5.31 -9.51
N VAL A 188 10.19 6.25 -8.97
CA VAL A 188 8.82 5.92 -8.56
C VAL A 188 7.90 5.61 -9.74
N ARG A 189 8.16 6.19 -10.92
CA ARG A 189 7.45 5.85 -12.16
C ARG A 189 7.71 4.40 -12.58
N TYR A 190 8.94 3.91 -12.38
CA TYR A 190 9.31 2.52 -12.71
C TYR A 190 8.44 1.48 -11.99
N SER A 191 8.01 1.76 -10.76
CA SER A 191 7.22 0.83 -9.95
C SER A 191 5.82 0.54 -10.49
N GLU A 192 5.29 1.39 -11.38
CA GLU A 192 3.90 1.35 -11.86
C GLU A 192 2.84 1.41 -10.73
N ILE A 193 3.23 1.78 -9.51
CA ILE A 193 2.31 1.92 -8.38
C ILE A 193 1.45 3.17 -8.56
N GLU A 194 0.13 3.01 -8.46
CA GLU A 194 -0.83 4.12 -8.59
C GLU A 194 -0.87 5.00 -7.33
N LEU A 195 -0.92 4.35 -6.15
CA LEU A 195 -1.10 5.04 -4.87
C LEU A 195 0.10 5.95 -4.54
N PRO A 196 -0.13 7.24 -4.22
CA PRO A 196 0.94 8.16 -3.85
C PRO A 196 1.80 7.68 -2.67
N GLU A 197 1.19 7.13 -1.62
CA GLU A 197 1.94 6.60 -0.46
C GLU A 197 2.80 5.40 -0.86
N GLY A 198 2.29 4.55 -1.76
CA GLY A 198 2.99 3.38 -2.28
C GLY A 198 4.21 3.79 -3.11
N ARG A 199 4.04 4.76 -4.02
CA ARG A 199 5.15 5.36 -4.77
C ARG A 199 6.23 5.93 -3.87
N ALA A 200 5.83 6.69 -2.84
CA ALA A 200 6.78 7.27 -1.88
C ALA A 200 7.51 6.19 -1.07
N ALA A 201 6.82 5.11 -0.68
CA ALA A 201 7.44 3.98 0.02
C ALA A 201 8.42 3.22 -0.88
N TYR A 202 8.09 3.04 -2.16
CA TYR A 202 8.95 2.37 -3.13
C TYR A 202 10.26 3.13 -3.31
N GLY A 203 10.20 4.46 -3.49
CA GLY A 203 11.39 5.30 -3.56
C GLY A 203 12.30 5.15 -2.33
N ARG A 204 11.71 5.16 -1.12
CA ARG A 204 12.47 4.92 0.12
C ARG A 204 13.08 3.52 0.19
N ALA A 205 12.41 2.50 -0.36
CA ALA A 205 12.93 1.14 -0.39
C ALA A 205 14.17 1.06 -1.31
N VAL A 206 14.12 1.71 -2.47
CA VAL A 206 15.25 1.79 -3.41
C VAL A 206 16.43 2.55 -2.79
N ASP A 207 16.17 3.67 -2.11
CA ASP A 207 17.20 4.45 -1.40
C ASP A 207 17.88 3.68 -0.25
N ARG A 208 17.14 2.77 0.40
CA ARG A 208 17.63 1.95 1.53
C ARG A 208 18.20 0.60 1.10
N ALA A 209 18.12 0.25 -0.18
CA ALA A 209 18.69 -1.00 -0.69
C ALA A 209 20.17 -1.10 -0.27
N PRO A 210 20.68 -2.31 0.02
CA PRO A 210 22.02 -2.56 0.58
C PRO A 210 23.19 -2.09 -0.31
N THR A 211 22.88 -1.43 -1.42
CA THR A 211 23.81 -0.82 -2.37
C THR A 211 24.06 0.67 -2.14
N PHE A 212 23.45 1.28 -1.12
CA PHE A 212 23.71 2.67 -0.73
C PHE A 212 24.69 2.84 0.42
N ALA A 213 25.46 1.80 0.78
CA ALA A 213 26.61 1.91 1.66
C ALA A 213 27.76 2.67 0.96
N GLY A 214 27.60 3.98 0.76
CA GLY A 214 28.62 4.85 0.16
C GLY A 214 28.16 6.27 -0.16
N ALA A 215 26.86 6.56 -0.27
CA ALA A 215 26.38 7.91 -0.55
C ALA A 215 25.16 8.24 0.31
N ARG A 216 25.38 9.12 1.30
CA ARG A 216 24.47 9.55 2.38
C ARG A 216 24.40 8.59 3.57
N SER A 217 25.50 8.53 4.32
CA SER A 217 25.39 8.71 5.78
C SER A 217 24.86 10.12 6.03
N ALA A 218 23.55 10.34 5.85
CA ALA A 218 22.90 11.29 6.76
C ALA A 218 23.16 10.72 8.17
N PRO A 219 23.48 11.53 9.18
CA PRO A 219 23.47 11.01 10.53
C PRO A 219 22.12 10.32 10.70
N ALA A 220 22.13 9.13 11.30
CA ALA A 220 20.95 8.60 11.95
C ALA A 220 20.60 9.53 13.12
N GLY A 221 20.26 10.79 12.83
CA GLY A 221 19.28 11.48 13.61
C GLY A 221 18.08 10.56 13.53
N ALA A 222 17.73 9.97 14.67
CA ALA A 222 16.58 9.12 14.81
C ALA A 222 15.49 9.71 13.92
N ALA A 223 15.19 9.05 12.80
CA ALA A 223 13.96 9.32 12.11
C ALA A 223 12.95 9.11 13.23
N ALA A 224 12.37 10.21 13.72
CA ALA A 224 11.27 10.12 14.65
C ALA A 224 10.37 9.08 14.03
N ALA A 225 10.15 7.97 14.75
CA ALA A 225 9.10 7.03 14.38
C ALA A 225 7.94 7.90 13.92
N PRO A 226 7.38 7.70 12.71
CA PRO A 226 6.32 8.57 12.22
C PRO A 226 5.38 8.75 13.39
N ALA A 227 5.30 9.97 13.92
CA ALA A 227 4.41 10.26 15.02
C ALA A 227 3.09 9.71 14.54
N ALA A 228 2.60 8.68 15.23
CA ALA A 228 1.51 7.83 14.80
C ALA A 228 0.53 8.70 14.02
N CYS A 229 0.36 8.44 12.73
CA CYS A 229 -0.55 9.24 11.92
C CYS A 229 -1.85 9.35 12.72
N PRO A 230 -2.32 10.56 13.09
CA PRO A 230 -3.63 10.66 13.69
C PRO A 230 -4.58 10.02 12.67
N PRO A 231 -5.35 8.99 13.07
CA PRO A 231 -6.23 8.33 12.12
C PRO A 231 -7.13 9.40 11.50
N PRO A 232 -7.36 9.36 10.18
CA PRO A 232 -8.44 10.11 9.58
C PRO A 232 -9.71 9.86 10.39
N PRO A 233 -10.59 10.86 10.57
CA PRO A 233 -11.70 10.79 11.53
C PRO A 233 -12.67 9.60 11.39
N ASP A 234 -12.54 8.78 10.34
CA ASP A 234 -13.45 7.67 10.03
C ASP A 234 -12.74 6.30 9.91
N SER A 235 -11.46 6.18 10.29
CA SER A 235 -10.64 4.97 10.15
C SER A 235 -10.54 4.12 11.42
N GLY A 236 -11.64 3.55 11.92
CA GLY A 236 -11.68 2.25 12.62
C GLY A 236 -10.77 1.87 13.81
N GLY A 237 -9.76 2.63 14.25
CA GLY A 237 -8.87 2.32 15.38
C GLY A 237 -7.38 2.21 15.02
N ALA A 238 -6.54 2.15 16.06
CA ALA A 238 -5.12 1.80 15.98
C ALA A 238 -4.93 0.35 15.49
N PRO A 239 -3.76 -0.04 14.94
CA PRO A 239 -3.52 -1.42 14.55
C PRO A 239 -3.60 -2.35 15.78
N ASP A 240 -4.16 -3.55 15.59
CA ASP A 240 -4.22 -4.60 16.61
C ASP A 240 -2.81 -5.07 17.00
N TYR A 241 -1.92 -5.18 16.01
CA TYR A 241 -0.49 -5.37 16.27
C TYR A 241 0.19 -4.01 16.40
N ALA A 242 0.52 -3.61 17.64
CA ALA A 242 1.03 -2.28 17.95
C ALA A 242 2.30 -1.86 17.18
N SER A 243 3.13 -2.82 16.74
CA SER A 243 4.34 -2.54 15.95
C SER A 243 4.08 -2.45 14.45
N ALA A 244 2.87 -2.79 13.97
CA ALA A 244 2.51 -2.64 12.57
C ALA A 244 2.29 -1.17 12.18
N ILE A 245 2.56 -0.88 10.92
CA ILE A 245 2.12 0.36 10.29
C ILE A 245 0.68 0.17 9.82
N TRP A 246 -0.23 0.99 10.33
CA TRP A 246 -1.62 0.96 9.90
C TRP A 246 -1.78 1.54 8.48
N ARG A 247 -2.39 0.76 7.58
CA ARG A 247 -2.68 1.14 6.19
C ARG A 247 -4.05 0.61 5.80
N ALA A 248 -5.11 1.30 6.18
CA ALA A 248 -6.47 0.82 6.03
C ALA A 248 -6.81 0.39 4.59
N SER A 249 -7.23 -0.86 4.43
CA SER A 249 -7.87 -1.34 3.21
C SER A 249 -9.39 -1.21 3.33
N PRO A 250 -10.09 -0.77 2.27
CA PRO A 250 -11.54 -0.75 2.25
C PRO A 250 -12.16 -2.11 1.90
N ASN A 251 -11.36 -3.09 1.44
CA ASN A 251 -11.85 -4.37 0.94
C ASN A 251 -12.02 -5.37 2.09
N PHE A 252 -12.95 -5.10 3.01
CA PHE A 252 -13.28 -5.99 4.12
C PHE A 252 -14.79 -6.13 4.29
N ASN A 253 -15.20 -7.11 5.08
CA ASN A 253 -16.57 -7.27 5.52
C ASN A 253 -16.58 -7.52 7.02
N GLN A 254 -17.72 -7.28 7.67
CA GLN A 254 -17.87 -7.63 9.07
C GLN A 254 -17.76 -9.16 9.23
N ARG A 255 -17.03 -9.59 10.25
CA ARG A 255 -16.98 -10.98 10.69
C ARG A 255 -18.28 -11.34 11.44
N PRO A 256 -18.84 -12.56 11.27
CA PRO A 256 -19.98 -13.00 12.08
C PRO A 256 -19.69 -12.88 13.58
N ALA A 257 -20.68 -12.46 14.38
CA ALA A 257 -20.53 -12.31 15.82
C ALA A 257 -20.67 -13.62 16.60
N ASP A 258 -21.04 -14.72 15.93
CA ASP A 258 -21.18 -16.05 16.51
C ASP A 258 -19.87 -16.87 16.39
N SER A 259 -19.93 -18.14 16.78
CA SER A 259 -18.77 -19.06 16.71
C SER A 259 -18.22 -19.25 15.30
N THR A 260 -18.98 -18.96 14.24
CA THR A 260 -18.50 -19.07 12.86
C THR A 260 -17.52 -17.96 12.49
N GLY A 261 -17.56 -16.84 13.21
CA GLY A 261 -16.60 -15.75 13.06
C GLY A 261 -15.27 -16.02 13.74
N ALA A 262 -15.20 -16.95 14.70
CA ALA A 262 -13.99 -17.19 15.48
C ALA A 262 -12.78 -17.56 14.58
N MET A 263 -11.62 -16.98 14.87
CA MET A 263 -10.39 -17.26 14.12
C MET A 263 -9.81 -18.60 14.57
N HIS A 264 -9.63 -19.52 13.63
CA HIS A 264 -9.07 -20.85 13.91
C HIS A 264 -7.81 -21.18 13.11
N ILE A 265 -7.55 -20.45 12.03
CA ILE A 265 -6.49 -20.72 11.06
C ILE A 265 -5.84 -19.38 10.68
N VAL A 266 -4.53 -19.40 10.52
CA VAL A 266 -3.77 -18.33 9.85
C VAL A 266 -3.47 -18.82 8.43
N ILE A 267 -3.88 -18.04 7.43
CA ILE A 267 -3.57 -18.31 6.03
C ILE A 267 -2.40 -17.40 5.65
N ILE A 268 -1.35 -17.98 5.06
CA ILE A 268 -0.17 -17.27 4.62
C ILE A 268 -0.08 -17.37 3.09
N HIS A 269 -0.07 -16.22 2.43
CA HIS A 269 0.19 -16.08 1.01
C HIS A 269 1.48 -15.29 0.81
N THR A 270 2.25 -15.67 -0.20
CA THR A 270 3.41 -14.88 -0.63
C THR A 270 2.97 -13.87 -1.67
N CYS A 271 3.41 -12.62 -1.53
CA CYS A 271 3.22 -11.63 -2.59
C CYS A 271 4.15 -11.96 -3.77
N GLU A 272 3.63 -11.88 -5.00
CA GLU A 272 4.42 -12.12 -6.22
C GLU A 272 5.14 -10.85 -6.71
N SER A 273 4.94 -9.76 -5.97
CA SER A 273 5.64 -8.49 -6.11
C SER A 273 6.32 -8.12 -4.79
N ASN A 274 7.16 -7.09 -4.84
CA ASN A 274 7.83 -6.57 -3.66
C ASN A 274 6.82 -6.11 -2.58
N TYR A 275 7.27 -6.08 -1.33
CA TYR A 275 6.47 -5.65 -0.18
C TYR A 275 5.65 -4.37 -0.42
N THR A 276 6.23 -3.35 -1.06
CA THR A 276 5.54 -2.07 -1.27
C THR A 276 4.42 -2.17 -2.28
N SER A 277 4.68 -2.84 -3.40
CA SER A 277 3.66 -3.09 -4.43
C SER A 277 2.52 -3.94 -3.87
N CYS A 278 2.82 -4.91 -3.00
CA CYS A 278 1.82 -5.80 -2.42
C CYS A 278 0.82 -5.06 -1.52
N TRP A 279 1.30 -4.36 -0.48
CA TRP A 279 0.37 -3.63 0.39
C TRP A 279 -0.33 -2.50 -0.37
N SER A 280 0.36 -1.85 -1.32
CA SER A 280 -0.24 -0.79 -2.14
C SER A 280 -1.39 -1.32 -2.99
N TRP A 281 -1.32 -2.56 -3.47
CA TRP A 281 -2.43 -3.17 -4.18
C TRP A 281 -3.58 -3.52 -3.23
N LEU A 282 -3.29 -4.12 -2.08
CA LEU A 282 -4.30 -4.60 -1.14
C LEU A 282 -5.09 -3.48 -0.44
N VAL A 283 -4.59 -2.24 -0.42
CA VAL A 283 -5.34 -1.07 0.07
C VAL A 283 -6.08 -0.31 -1.03
N ASN A 284 -5.86 -0.66 -2.30
CA ASN A 284 -6.58 -0.06 -3.43
C ASN A 284 -8.00 -0.67 -3.52
N PRO A 285 -9.09 0.12 -3.50
CA PRO A 285 -10.45 -0.40 -3.67
C PRO A 285 -10.64 -1.23 -4.95
N ALA A 286 -9.90 -0.90 -6.02
CA ALA A 286 -9.99 -1.61 -7.29
C ALA A 286 -9.43 -3.04 -7.23
N SER A 287 -8.67 -3.39 -6.20
CA SER A 287 -8.11 -4.73 -6.07
C SER A 287 -9.17 -5.79 -5.80
N GLN A 288 -10.27 -5.41 -5.14
CA GLN A 288 -11.29 -6.35 -4.66
C GLN A 288 -10.65 -7.52 -3.89
N ALA A 289 -9.54 -7.21 -3.18
CA ALA A 289 -8.72 -8.14 -2.41
C ALA A 289 -8.01 -7.40 -1.27
N SER A 290 -7.82 -8.06 -0.12
CA SER A 290 -7.09 -7.56 1.04
C SER A 290 -6.48 -8.69 1.87
N ALA A 291 -5.66 -8.31 2.85
CA ALA A 291 -5.15 -9.18 3.89
C ALA A 291 -5.15 -8.43 5.22
N HIS A 292 -5.13 -9.15 6.35
CA HIS A 292 -4.95 -8.52 7.65
C HIS A 292 -3.57 -7.89 7.77
N TYR A 293 -2.53 -8.63 7.37
CA TYR A 293 -1.14 -8.23 7.50
C TYR A 293 -0.37 -8.48 6.21
N VAL A 294 0.56 -7.57 5.91
CA VAL A 294 1.62 -7.76 4.91
C VAL A 294 2.94 -7.59 5.65
N VAL A 295 3.86 -8.54 5.52
CA VAL A 295 5.17 -8.52 6.19
C VAL A 295 6.24 -8.52 5.11
N ASN A 296 7.27 -7.70 5.28
CA ASN A 296 8.40 -7.70 4.35
C ASN A 296 9.31 -8.93 4.55
N GLU A 297 10.17 -9.16 3.57
CA GLU A 297 10.92 -10.41 3.43
C GLU A 297 11.95 -10.65 4.56
N ASP A 298 12.39 -9.58 5.24
CA ASP A 298 13.31 -9.65 6.38
C ASP A 298 12.61 -9.49 7.74
N GLY A 299 11.27 -9.38 7.75
CA GLY A 299 10.46 -9.21 8.96
C GLY A 299 10.66 -7.87 9.68
N SER A 300 11.37 -6.92 9.09
CA SER A 300 11.64 -5.62 9.73
C SER A 300 10.49 -4.61 9.66
N GLU A 301 9.48 -4.86 8.82
CA GLU A 301 8.27 -4.06 8.73
C GLU A 301 7.04 -4.95 8.49
N ALA A 302 5.97 -4.67 9.23
CA ALA A 302 4.65 -5.22 8.98
C ALA A 302 3.66 -4.07 8.77
N SER A 303 2.82 -4.17 7.75
CA SER A 303 1.65 -3.31 7.56
C SER A 303 0.40 -4.08 7.94
N GLN A 304 -0.45 -3.49 8.79
CA GLN A 304 -1.78 -4.03 9.05
C GLN A 304 -2.81 -3.25 8.22
N LEU A 305 -3.62 -3.97 7.43
CA LEU A 305 -4.55 -3.36 6.49
C LEU A 305 -6.01 -3.49 6.90
N VAL A 306 -6.36 -4.61 7.54
CA VAL A 306 -7.70 -4.91 8.05
C VAL A 306 -7.57 -5.32 9.50
N LEU A 307 -8.48 -4.83 10.36
CA LEU A 307 -8.51 -5.20 11.76
C LEU A 307 -8.91 -6.67 11.91
N GLU A 308 -8.39 -7.37 12.92
CA GLU A 308 -8.62 -8.81 13.12
C GLU A 308 -10.10 -9.14 13.36
N ARG A 309 -10.83 -8.20 13.97
CA ARG A 309 -12.29 -8.28 14.16
C ARG A 309 -13.07 -8.30 12.85
N ASP A 310 -12.48 -7.84 11.76
CA ASP A 310 -13.08 -7.79 10.44
C ASP A 310 -12.54 -8.94 9.57
N ARG A 311 -13.27 -9.27 8.49
CA ARG A 311 -12.90 -10.30 7.52
C ARG A 311 -12.32 -9.64 6.27
N ALA A 312 -11.01 -9.81 6.07
CA ALA A 312 -10.34 -9.56 4.79
C ALA A 312 -10.82 -10.56 3.72
N TRP A 313 -10.82 -10.15 2.46
CA TRP A 313 -11.16 -10.96 1.29
C TRP A 313 -10.41 -10.41 0.09
#